data_AF-A0A1M6R4Q9-F1
#
_entry.id   AF-A0A1M6R4Q9-F1
#
_cell.length_a   1.000
_cell.length_b   1.000
_cell.length_c   1.000
_cell.angle_alpha   90.00
_cell.angle_beta   90.00
_cell.angle_gamma   90.00
#
_symmetry.space_group_name_H-M   'P 1'
#
loop_
_entity.id
_entity.type
_entity.pdbx_description
1 polymer ?
#
loop_
_entity_poly.entity_id
_entity_poly.type
_entity_poly.pdbx_seq_one_letter_code
_entity_poly.pdbx_strand_id
1 'polypeptide(L)' 'MEKTGNTYEELVQLKESEEIGWREFIRRQPEMENDYYHWCVENDLDMNEDTAEAFMTLTEEHVVA' A
#
# COMPACT_ATOMS: atom_id res chain seq x y z
N MET A 1 4.04 21.22 12.17
CA MET A 1 3.14 20.40 11.34
C MET A 1 3.47 18.96 11.68
N GLU A 2 2.79 18.40 12.67
CA GLU A 2 2.94 16.99 13.03
C GLU A 2 2.37 16.18 11.86
N LYS A 3 3.26 15.61 11.04
CA LYS A 3 2.86 14.52 10.15
C LYS A 3 2.63 13.31 11.07
N THR A 4 1.45 13.22 11.66
CA THR A 4 0.92 11.97 12.20
C THR A 4 0.65 11.06 11.01
N GLY A 5 1.72 10.48 10.44
CA GLY A 5 1.57 9.34 9.56
C GLY A 5 0.88 8.26 10.38
N ASN A 6 -0.23 7.75 9.88
CA ASN A 6 -0.90 6.65 10.55
C ASN A 6 0.09 5.49 10.70
N THR A 7 0.06 4.82 11.84
CA THR A 7 0.86 3.59 11.98
C THR A 7 0.32 2.52 11.03
N TYR A 8 1.12 1.50 10.73
CA TYR A 8 0.66 0.37 9.90
C TYR A 8 -0.63 -0.24 10.46
N GLU A 9 -0.70 -0.46 11.78
CA GLU A 9 -1.89 -1.02 12.44
C GLU A 9 -3.13 -0.12 12.29
N GLU A 10 -2.98 1.19 12.40
CA GLU A 10 -4.09 2.13 12.17
C GLU A 10 -4.57 2.08 10.71
N LEU A 11 -3.65 1.97 9.75
CA LEU A 11 -3.99 1.85 8.34
C LEU A 11 -4.70 0.53 8.04
N VAL A 12 -4.32 -0.56 8.70
CA VAL A 12 -5.00 -1.86 8.56
C VAL A 12 -6.43 -1.75 9.07
N GLN A 13 -6.64 -1.13 10.24
CA GLN A 13 -8.00 -0.92 10.77
C GLN A 13 -8.86 -0.07 9.83
N LEU A 14 -8.31 1.00 9.26
CA LEU A 14 -9.01 1.85 8.28
C LEU A 14 -9.31 1.09 6.97
N LYS A 15 -8.44 0.16 6.57
CA LYS A 15 -8.66 -0.66 5.39
C LYS A 15 -9.72 -1.73 5.63
N GLU A 16 -9.69 -2.38 6.80
CA GLU A 16 -10.68 -3.36 7.25
C GLU A 16 -12.06 -2.75 7.46
N SER A 17 -12.13 -1.48 7.90
CA SER A 17 -13.38 -0.72 7.98
C SER A 17 -13.87 -0.16 6.64
N GLU A 18 -13.14 -0.45 5.54
CA GLU A 18 -13.39 0.06 4.19
C GLU A 18 -13.38 1.61 4.09
N GLU A 19 -12.80 2.31 5.06
CA GLU A 19 -12.65 3.77 5.04
C GLU A 19 -11.58 4.24 4.04
N ILE A 20 -10.60 3.39 3.76
CA ILE A 20 -9.57 3.62 2.74
C ILE A 20 -9.40 2.40 1.82
N GLY A 21 -8.98 2.65 0.58
CA GLY A 21 -8.54 1.62 -0.37
C GLY A 21 -7.06 1.24 -0.17
N TRP A 22 -6.62 0.21 -0.89
CA TRP A 22 -5.20 -0.21 -0.85
C TRP A 22 -4.28 0.86 -1.43
N ARG A 23 -4.75 1.63 -2.43
CA ARG A 23 -3.92 2.71 -2.99
C ARG A 23 -3.64 3.81 -1.98
N GLU A 24 -4.65 4.17 -1.17
CA GLU A 24 -4.53 5.19 -0.12
C GLU A 24 -3.75 4.65 1.09
N PHE A 25 -3.90 3.36 1.42
CA PHE A 25 -3.07 2.68 2.41
C PHE A 25 -1.57 2.81 2.07
N ILE A 26 -1.20 2.43 0.84
CA ILE A 26 0.18 2.50 0.35
C ILE A 26 0.68 3.95 0.37
N ARG A 27 -0.14 4.91 -0.09
CA ARG A 27 0.20 6.34 -0.12
C ARG A 27 0.55 6.93 1.25
N ARG A 28 -0.05 6.40 2.31
CA ARG A 28 0.21 6.85 3.69
C ARG A 28 1.49 6.26 4.27
N GLN A 29 2.16 5.36 3.55
CA GLN A 29 3.43 4.75 3.92
C GLN A 29 4.51 5.10 2.89
N PRO A 30 5.37 6.10 3.15
CA PRO A 30 6.32 6.61 2.14
C PRO A 30 7.29 5.55 1.58
N GLU A 31 7.73 4.61 2.41
CA GLU A 31 8.62 3.51 1.98
C GLU A 31 7.89 2.57 1.03
N MET A 32 6.69 2.14 1.41
CA MET A 32 5.84 1.27 0.59
C MET A 32 5.34 1.95 -0.70
N GLU A 33 5.06 3.25 -0.66
CA GLU A 33 4.67 4.01 -1.86
C GLU A 33 5.79 4.04 -2.89
N ASN A 34 7.04 4.16 -2.44
CA ASN A 34 8.18 4.12 -3.34
C ASN A 34 8.36 2.73 -3.97
N ASP A 35 8.26 1.66 -3.17
CA ASP A 35 8.36 0.29 -3.66
C ASP A 35 7.23 -0.06 -4.63
N TYR A 36 6.00 0.36 -4.31
CA TYR A 36 4.85 0.20 -5.19
C TYR A 36 5.03 0.95 -6.52
N TYR A 37 5.54 2.18 -6.47
CA TYR A 37 5.84 2.95 -7.68
C TYR A 37 6.87 2.24 -8.55
N HIS A 38 7.97 1.76 -7.97
CA HIS A 38 8.98 1.01 -8.71
C HIS A 38 8.41 -0.27 -9.32
N TRP A 39 7.63 -1.03 -8.55
CA TRP A 39 6.97 -2.24 -9.04
C TRP A 39 6.02 -1.95 -10.21
N CYS A 40 5.23 -0.88 -10.14
CA CYS A 40 4.33 -0.50 -11.24
C CYS A 40 5.12 -0.13 -12.51
N VAL A 41 6.18 0.66 -12.37
CA VAL A 41 7.01 1.09 -13.51
C VAL A 41 7.75 -0.08 -14.15
N GLU A 42 8.31 -0.99 -13.35
CA GLU A 42 9.04 -2.16 -13.84
C GLU A 42 8.14 -3.16 -14.58
N ASN A 43 6.86 -3.23 -14.20
CA ASN A 43 5.90 -4.17 -14.77
C ASN A 43 4.93 -3.53 -15.79
N ASP A 44 5.12 -2.24 -16.15
CA ASP A 44 4.23 -1.48 -17.04
C ASP A 44 2.76 -1.52 -16.59
N LEU A 45 2.54 -1.32 -15.28
CA LEU A 45 1.22 -1.37 -14.64
C LEU A 45 0.72 0.03 -14.31
N ASP A 46 -0.60 0.21 -14.45
CA ASP A 46 -1.28 1.43 -14.02
C ASP A 46 -1.36 1.48 -12.49
N MET A 47 -1.07 2.64 -11.88
CA MET A 47 -1.22 2.84 -10.44
C MET A 47 -2.70 3.07 -10.06
N ASN A 48 -3.46 1.99 -9.89
CA ASN A 48 -4.87 2.00 -9.52
C ASN A 48 -5.13 1.12 -8.27
N GLU A 49 -6.39 0.85 -7.93
CA GLU A 49 -6.73 0.02 -6.76
C GLU A 49 -6.43 -1.47 -7.02
N ASP A 50 -6.68 -1.98 -8.23
CA ASP A 50 -6.46 -3.39 -8.56
C ASP A 50 -4.98 -3.76 -8.46
N THR A 51 -4.10 -2.88 -8.95
CA THR A 51 -2.65 -3.07 -8.88
C THR A 51 -2.10 -2.84 -7.47
N ALA A 52 -2.72 -1.94 -6.70
CA ALA A 52 -2.39 -1.77 -5.28
C ALA A 52 -2.74 -3.03 -4.46
N GLU A 53 -3.88 -3.65 -4.72
CA GLU A 53 -4.28 -4.92 -4.10
C GLU A 53 -3.32 -6.06 -4.46
N ALA A 54 -2.97 -6.17 -5.75
CA ALA A 54 -2.01 -7.16 -6.22
C ALA A 54 -0.63 -6.97 -5.55
N PHE A 55 -0.15 -5.73 -5.42
CA PHE A 55 1.10 -5.43 -4.74
C PHE A 55 1.07 -5.82 -3.25
N MET A 56 -0.01 -5.46 -2.54
CA MET A 56 -0.18 -5.81 -1.13
C MET A 56 -0.17 -7.33 -0.93
N THR A 57 -0.87 -8.07 -1.80
CA THR A 57 -0.88 -9.54 -1.79
C THR A 57 0.53 -10.11 -1.94
N LEU A 58 1.33 -9.58 -2.87
CA LEU A 58 2.72 -10.02 -3.08
C LEU A 58 3.63 -9.70 -1.89
N THR A 59 3.44 -8.54 -1.26
CA THR A 59 4.22 -8.17 -0.06
C THR A 59 3.86 -9.01 1.14
N GLU A 60 2.59 -9.37 1.32
CA GLU A 60 2.17 -10.30 2.37
C GLU A 60 2.76 -11.69 2.15
N GLU A 61 2.73 -12.21 0.91
CA GLU A 61 3.31 -13.51 0.55
C GLU A 61 4.83 -13.58 0.77
N HIS A 62 5.57 -12.50 0.51
CA HIS A 62 7.01 -12.45 0.74
C HIS A 62 7.43 -12.43 2.22
N VAL A 63 6.54 -12.00 3.12
CA VAL A 63 6.84 -11.96 4.57
C VAL A 63 6.69 -13.35 5.22
N VAL A 64 6.05 -14.32 4.55
CA VAL A 64 5.81 -15.67 5.08
C VAL A 64 6.80 -16.74 4.57
N ALA A 65 7.88 -16.34 3.88
CA ALA A 65 8.88 -17.25 3.30
C ALA A 65 10.16 -17.40 4.14
#